data_AF-A0A838V456-F1
#
_entry.id   AF-A0A838V456-F1
#
_cell.length_a   1.000
_cell.length_b   1.000
_cell.length_c   1.000
_cell.angle_alpha   90.00
_cell.angle_beta   90.00
_cell.angle_gamma   90.00
#
_symmetry.space_group_name_H-M   'P 1'
#
loop_
_entity.id
_entity.type
_entity.pdbx_description
1 polymer ?
#
loop_
_entity_poly.entity_id
_entity_poly.type
_entity_poly.pdbx_seq_one_letter_code
_entity_poly.pdbx_strand_id
1 'polypeptide(L)'
;MDNLTQLGIGIAIGMLAGTTGTHGSARGRMTLLAAVIGLVVGFLLAGALGGVLALVGAAAACLVISDLVFGASRREGSGGGALGFIVALAALIVVAISVLVPILVIVVAIALAWLGISRHRRAQRKHAGLRVLR
;
A
#
# COMPACT_ATOMS: atom_id res chain seq x y z
N MET A 1 6.43 17.03 -14.13
CA MET A 1 6.13 16.48 -12.79
C MET A 1 7.27 15.55 -12.42
N ASP A 2 7.80 15.65 -11.20
CA ASP A 2 8.97 14.88 -10.79
C ASP A 2 8.63 13.38 -10.61
N ASN A 3 9.63 12.51 -10.82
CA ASN A 3 9.50 11.06 -10.65
C ASN A 3 8.95 10.65 -9.26
N LEU A 4 9.26 11.44 -8.23
CA LEU A 4 8.79 11.25 -6.86
C LEU A 4 7.30 11.51 -6.71
N THR A 5 6.75 12.50 -7.42
CA THR A 5 5.31 12.79 -7.41
C THR A 5 4.53 11.61 -7.98
N GLN A 6 4.99 11.00 -9.08
CA GLN A 6 4.35 9.83 -9.69
C GLN A 6 4.36 8.61 -8.78
N LEU A 7 5.49 8.37 -8.12
CA LEU A 7 5.59 7.33 -7.09
C LEU A 7 4.58 7.59 -5.96
N GLY A 8 4.48 8.83 -5.47
CA GLY A 8 3.57 9.22 -4.39
C GLY A 8 2.10 9.06 -4.78
N ILE A 9 1.71 9.44 -6.00
CA ILE A 9 0.37 9.22 -6.54
C ILE A 9 0.06 7.72 -6.63
N GLY A 10 1.00 6.93 -7.16
CA GLY A 10 0.87 5.47 -7.19
C GLY A 10 0.66 4.88 -5.80
N ILE A 11 1.48 5.27 -4.83
CA ILE A 11 1.35 4.86 -3.43
C ILE A 11 -0.05 5.18 -2.90
N ALA A 12 -0.56 6.40 -3.11
CA ALA A 12 -1.88 6.80 -2.64
C ALA A 12 -3.01 5.96 -3.27
N ILE A 13 -2.94 5.69 -4.58
CA ILE A 13 -3.89 4.79 -5.27
C ILE A 13 -3.87 3.40 -4.64
N GLY A 14 -2.67 2.85 -4.42
CA GLY A 14 -2.50 1.57 -3.76
C GLY A 14 -3.04 1.55 -2.33
N MET A 15 -2.82 2.62 -1.57
CA MET A 15 -3.36 2.75 -0.22
C MET A 15 -4.89 2.70 -0.22
N LEU A 16 -5.54 3.44 -1.11
CA LEU A 16 -7.00 3.45 -1.24
C LEU A 16 -7.52 2.07 -1.64
N ALA A 17 -6.96 1.44 -2.67
CA ALA A 17 -7.35 0.09 -3.08
C ALA A 17 -7.17 -0.93 -1.95
N GLY A 18 -6.11 -0.77 -1.16
CA GLY A 18 -5.79 -1.64 -0.03
C GLY A 18 -6.80 -1.57 1.13
N THR A 19 -7.57 -0.48 1.25
CA THR A 19 -8.59 -0.31 2.31
C THR A 19 -9.68 -1.37 2.28
N THR A 20 -9.86 -2.04 1.14
CA THR A 20 -10.80 -3.16 0.98
C THR A 20 -10.45 -4.37 1.86
N GLY A 21 -9.22 -4.46 2.39
CA GLY A 21 -8.83 -5.51 3.35
C GLY A 21 -8.95 -6.93 2.80
N THR A 22 -8.82 -7.11 1.48
CA THR A 22 -8.95 -8.42 0.84
C THR A 22 -7.80 -9.37 1.20
N HIS A 23 -8.08 -10.68 1.27
CA HIS A 23 -7.09 -11.73 1.54
C HIS A 23 -7.05 -12.80 0.45
N GLY A 24 -5.97 -13.59 0.40
CA GLY A 24 -5.86 -14.73 -0.52
C GLY A 24 -5.88 -14.33 -1.99
N SER A 25 -6.66 -15.03 -2.81
CA SER A 25 -6.76 -14.76 -4.25
C SER A 25 -7.44 -13.42 -4.57
N ALA A 26 -8.35 -12.94 -3.70
CA ALA A 26 -9.01 -11.64 -3.86
C ALA A 26 -8.01 -10.48 -3.73
N ARG A 27 -7.01 -10.63 -2.86
CA ARG A 27 -5.92 -9.66 -2.71
C ARG A 27 -5.11 -9.51 -4.00
N GLY A 28 -4.74 -10.63 -4.63
CA GLY A 28 -3.97 -10.62 -5.87
C GLY A 28 -4.69 -9.89 -7.01
N ARG A 29 -6.01 -10.09 -7.12
CA ARG A 29 -6.85 -9.40 -8.12
C ARG A 29 -6.96 -7.91 -7.84
N MET A 30 -7.15 -7.53 -6.58
CA MET A 30 -7.24 -6.12 -6.18
C MET A 30 -5.91 -5.38 -6.40
N THR A 31 -4.78 -6.02 -6.08
CA THR A 31 -3.45 -5.44 -6.31
C THR A 31 -3.16 -5.26 -7.79
N LEU A 32 -3.63 -6.18 -8.64
CA LEU A 32 -3.47 -6.07 -10.08
C LEU A 32 -4.33 -4.92 -10.63
N LEU A 33 -5.57 -4.79 -10.15
CA LEU A 33 -6.44 -3.65 -10.50
C LEU A 33 -5.80 -2.32 -10.05
N ALA A 34 -5.30 -2.23 -8.83
CA ALA A 34 -4.59 -1.05 -8.33
C ALA A 34 -3.34 -0.72 -9.15
N ALA A 35 -2.56 -1.75 -9.52
CA ALA A 35 -1.37 -1.62 -10.35
C ALA A 35 -1.70 -1.09 -11.75
N VAL A 36 -2.78 -1.58 -12.37
CA VAL A 36 -3.25 -1.11 -13.68
C VAL A 36 -3.74 0.34 -13.59
N ILE A 37 -4.50 0.71 -12.56
CA ILE A 37 -4.92 2.10 -12.34
C ILE A 37 -3.70 3.00 -12.16
N GLY A 38 -2.75 2.59 -11.31
CA GLY A 38 -1.49 3.32 -11.11
C GLY A 38 -0.71 3.49 -12.41
N LEU A 39 -0.59 2.42 -13.22
CA LEU A 39 0.06 2.48 -14.53
C LEU A 39 -0.60 3.48 -15.47
N VAL A 40 -1.92 3.39 -15.63
CA VAL A 40 -2.66 4.27 -16.54
C VAL A 40 -2.54 5.72 -16.09
N VAL A 41 -2.74 6.00 -14.80
CA VAL A 41 -2.63 7.36 -14.26
C VAL A 41 -1.21 7.90 -14.41
N GLY A 42 -0.18 7.13 -14.03
CA GLY A 42 1.22 7.54 -14.15
C GLY A 42 1.66 7.72 -15.60
N PHE A 43 1.16 6.88 -16.51
CA PHE A 43 1.44 6.98 -17.94
C PHE A 43 0.85 8.25 -18.54
N LEU A 44 -0.39 8.59 -18.19
CA LEU A 44 -1.05 9.81 -18.65
C LEU A 44 -0.38 11.08 -18.12
N LEU A 45 0.18 11.05 -16.91
CA LEU A 45 0.78 12.24 -16.29
C LEU A 45 2.26 12.45 -16.65
N ALA A 46 3.04 11.40 -16.88
CA ALA A 46 4.49 11.50 -17.09
C ALA A 46 5.07 10.43 -18.04
N GLY A 47 4.25 9.80 -18.87
CA GLY A 47 4.69 8.81 -19.86
C GLY A 47 5.17 7.49 -19.25
N ALA A 48 5.95 6.72 -20.02
CA ALA A 48 6.33 5.34 -19.66
C ALA A 48 6.98 5.21 -18.27
N LEU A 49 7.92 6.09 -17.92
CA LEU A 49 8.59 6.07 -16.62
C LEU A 49 7.62 6.38 -15.47
N GLY A 50 6.73 7.36 -15.66
CA GLY A 50 5.69 7.69 -14.69
C GLY A 50 4.74 6.51 -14.46
N GLY A 51 4.34 5.83 -15.53
CA GLY A 51 3.50 4.63 -15.45
C GLY A 51 4.14 3.49 -14.66
N VAL A 52 5.42 3.21 -14.89
CA VAL A 52 6.14 2.15 -14.15
C VAL A 52 6.26 2.50 -12.66
N LEU A 53 6.62 3.74 -12.33
CA LEU A 53 6.77 4.17 -10.93
C LEU A 53 5.44 4.16 -10.19
N ALA A 54 4.38 4.65 -10.81
CA ALA A 54 3.04 4.66 -10.22
C ALA A 54 2.48 3.23 -10.08
N LEU A 55 2.76 2.34 -11.03
CA LEU A 55 2.41 0.91 -10.94
C LEU A 55 3.07 0.27 -9.71
N VAL A 56 4.39 0.44 -9.56
CA VAL A 56 5.14 -0.18 -8.47
C VAL A 56 4.68 0.37 -7.12
N GLY A 57 4.50 1.69 -7.04
CA GLY A 57 3.96 2.36 -5.85
C GLY A 57 2.58 1.83 -5.47
N ALA A 58 1.66 1.72 -6.45
CA ALA A 58 0.31 1.24 -6.23
C ALA A 58 0.25 -0.23 -5.81
N ALA A 59 1.00 -1.10 -6.49
CA ALA A 59 1.06 -2.52 -6.15
C ALA A 59 1.62 -2.74 -4.74
N ALA A 60 2.75 -2.10 -4.41
CA ALA A 60 3.40 -2.26 -3.12
C ALA A 60 2.53 -1.71 -1.98
N ALA A 61 1.97 -0.51 -2.14
CA ALA A 61 1.12 0.09 -1.12
C ALA A 61 -0.18 -0.71 -0.91
N CYS A 62 -0.81 -1.18 -2.00
CA CYS A 62 -2.01 -2.02 -1.90
C CYS A 62 -1.71 -3.31 -1.12
N LEU A 63 -0.58 -3.97 -1.39
CA LEU A 63 -0.19 -5.16 -0.64
C LEU A 63 -0.06 -4.86 0.85
N VAL A 64 0.67 -3.81 1.22
CA VAL A 64 0.91 -3.49 2.64
C VAL A 64 -0.39 -3.11 3.35
N ILE A 65 -1.22 -2.25 2.75
CA ILE A 65 -2.47 -1.79 3.37
C ILE A 65 -3.51 -2.91 3.45
N SER A 66 -3.71 -3.73 2.41
CA SER A 66 -4.65 -4.86 2.48
C SER A 66 -4.31 -5.80 3.63
N ASP A 67 -3.01 -6.03 3.85
CA ASP A 67 -2.54 -6.79 4.99
C ASP A 67 -2.95 -6.12 6.30
N LEU A 68 -2.63 -4.83 6.48
CA LEU A 68 -2.97 -4.08 7.70
C LEU A 68 -4.46 -4.14 8.03
N VAL A 69 -5.30 -3.77 7.06
CA VAL A 69 -6.75 -3.68 7.26
C VAL A 69 -7.34 -5.06 7.54
N PHE A 70 -6.93 -6.10 6.82
CA PHE A 70 -7.36 -7.47 7.09
C PHE A 70 -6.90 -7.97 8.47
N GLY A 71 -5.68 -7.63 8.86
CA GLY A 71 -5.12 -8.04 10.15
C GLY A 71 -5.85 -7.40 11.33
N ALA A 72 -6.28 -6.15 11.18
CA ALA A 72 -7.03 -5.43 12.20
C ALA A 72 -8.52 -5.83 12.22
N SER A 73 -9.14 -6.03 11.05
CA SER A 73 -10.54 -6.48 10.97
C SER A 73 -10.75 -7.82 11.69
N ARG A 74 -9.78 -8.74 11.61
CA ARG A 74 -9.80 -10.00 12.36
C ARG A 74 -9.72 -9.85 13.88
N ARG A 75 -9.14 -8.76 14.40
CA ARG A 75 -8.92 -8.59 15.85
C ARG A 75 -10.07 -7.86 16.52
N GLU A 76 -10.70 -6.92 15.82
CA GLU A 76 -11.66 -6.00 16.44
C GLU A 76 -13.08 -6.09 15.88
N GLY A 77 -13.34 -6.88 14.82
CA GLY A 77 -14.68 -7.10 14.24
C GLY A 77 -15.31 -5.88 13.55
N SER A 78 -15.26 -4.71 14.20
CA SER A 78 -15.76 -3.40 13.77
C SER A 78 -14.64 -2.42 13.38
N GLY A 79 -13.39 -2.63 13.83
CA GLY A 79 -12.26 -1.71 13.59
C GLY A 79 -11.80 -1.59 12.13
N GLY A 80 -12.20 -2.51 11.25
CA GLY A 80 -11.79 -2.51 9.84
C GLY A 80 -12.27 -1.27 9.07
N GLY A 81 -13.49 -0.80 9.34
CA GLY A 81 -14.05 0.39 8.70
C GLY A 81 -13.38 1.68 9.15
N ALA A 82 -13.16 1.84 10.46
CA ALA A 82 -12.47 3.01 11.03
C ALA A 82 -11.02 3.11 10.52
N LEU A 83 -10.31 1.97 10.43
CA LEU A 83 -8.99 1.94 9.84
C LEU A 83 -8.99 2.24 8.35
N GLY A 84 -9.99 1.75 7.60
CA GLY A 84 -10.18 2.11 6.19
C GLY A 84 -10.31 3.61 5.99
N PHE A 85 -11.11 4.27 6.84
CA PHE A 85 -11.27 5.73 6.81
C PHE A 85 -9.97 6.48 7.13
N ILE A 86 -9.25 6.06 8.19
CA ILE A 86 -7.96 6.66 8.56
C ILE A 86 -6.94 6.49 7.44
N VAL A 87 -6.88 5.32 6.81
CA VAL A 87 -5.97 5.08 5.68
C VAL A 87 -6.36 5.91 4.46
N ALA A 88 -7.65 6.10 4.20
CA ALA A 88 -8.10 6.98 3.12
C ALA A 88 -7.71 8.44 3.37
N LEU A 89 -7.84 8.92 4.62
CA LEU A 89 -7.36 10.24 5.01
C LEU A 89 -5.83 10.34 4.87
N ALA A 90 -5.10 9.32 5.29
CA ALA A 90 -3.65 9.24 5.11
C ALA A 90 -3.26 9.24 3.62
N ALA A 91 -4.02 8.57 2.75
CA ALA A 91 -3.78 8.56 1.31
C ALA A 91 -3.96 9.97 0.71
N LEU A 92 -4.97 10.73 1.15
CA LEU A 92 -5.12 12.15 0.77
C LEU A 92 -3.92 12.99 1.22
N ILE A 93 -3.43 12.77 2.44
CA ILE A 93 -2.23 13.44 2.95
C ILE A 93 -1.01 13.09 2.09
N VAL A 94 -0.86 11.83 1.67
CA VAL A 94 0.23 11.41 0.78
C VAL A 94 0.15 12.09 -0.59
N VAL A 95 -1.06 12.27 -1.15
CA VAL A 95 -1.25 13.07 -2.38
C VAL A 95 -0.87 14.53 -2.15
N ALA A 96 -1.29 15.14 -1.05
CA ALA A 96 -0.92 16.52 -0.73
C ALA A 96 0.61 16.67 -0.60
N ILE A 97 1.27 15.75 0.10
CA ILE A 97 2.72 15.72 0.25
C ILE A 97 3.41 15.53 -1.09
N SER A 98 2.92 14.64 -1.96
CA SER A 98 3.57 14.36 -3.25
C SER A 98 3.56 15.56 -4.20
N VAL A 99 2.58 16.44 -4.06
CA VAL A 99 2.46 17.69 -4.83
C VAL A 99 3.24 18.84 -4.18
N LEU A 100 3.15 19.01 -2.85
CA LEU A 100 3.76 20.14 -2.14
C LEU A 100 5.26 19.94 -1.88
N VAL A 101 5.67 18.74 -1.47
CA VAL A 101 7.04 18.43 -1.06
C VAL A 101 7.41 17.00 -1.52
N PRO A 102 7.75 16.81 -2.81
CA PRO A 102 7.95 15.49 -3.40
C PRO A 102 9.04 14.65 -2.70
N ILE A 103 10.04 15.30 -2.11
CA ILE A 103 11.13 14.61 -1.41
C ILE A 103 10.66 13.83 -0.17
N LEU A 104 9.57 14.26 0.47
CA LEU A 104 8.99 13.55 1.62
C LEU A 104 8.30 12.23 1.23
N VAL A 105 8.01 12.00 -0.05
CA VAL A 105 7.48 10.71 -0.53
C VAL A 105 8.45 9.57 -0.22
N ILE A 106 9.76 9.85 -0.17
CA ILE A 106 10.78 8.86 0.21
C ILE A 106 10.53 8.35 1.64
N VAL A 107 10.18 9.25 2.57
CA VAL A 107 9.87 8.88 3.95
C VAL A 107 8.63 7.99 4.02
N VAL A 108 7.59 8.31 3.24
CA VAL A 108 6.37 7.50 3.13
C VAL A 108 6.69 6.10 2.58
N ALA A 109 7.50 6.03 1.52
CA ALA A 109 7.91 4.77 0.92
C ALA A 109 8.72 3.90 1.90
N ILE A 110 9.66 4.51 2.64
CA ILE A 110 10.44 3.82 3.68
C ILE A 110 9.52 3.32 4.80
N ALA A 111 8.56 4.14 5.25
CA ALA A 111 7.60 3.74 6.29
C ALA A 111 6.76 2.54 5.86
N LEU A 112 6.25 2.53 4.62
CA LEU A 112 5.50 1.40 4.06
C LEU A 112 6.36 0.15 3.90
N ALA A 113 7.59 0.30 3.41
CA ALA A 113 8.53 -0.81 3.27
C ALA A 113 8.88 -1.42 4.63
N TRP A 114 9.19 -0.57 5.62
CA TRP A 114 9.47 -0.98 6.99
C TRP A 114 8.28 -1.74 7.59
N LEU A 115 7.07 -1.22 7.41
CA LEU A 115 5.86 -1.84 7.88
C LEU A 115 5.64 -3.23 7.26
N GLY A 116 5.78 -3.36 5.94
CA GLY A 116 5.70 -4.63 5.22
C GLY A 116 6.72 -5.66 5.73
N ILE A 117 7.98 -5.25 5.87
CA ILE A 117 9.07 -6.10 6.38
C ILE A 117 8.81 -6.51 7.84
N SER A 118 8.41 -5.58 8.70
CA SER A 118 8.14 -5.85 10.11
C SER A 118 7.04 -6.90 10.29
N ARG A 119 6.02 -6.88 9.43
CA ARG A 119 4.92 -7.86 9.43
C ARG A 119 5.37 -9.22 8.94
N HIS A 120 6.17 -9.28 7.87
CA HIS A 120 6.72 -10.54 7.36
C HIS A 120 7.59 -11.24 8.41
N ARG A 121 8.44 -10.49 9.13
CA ARG A 121 9.25 -11.03 10.24
C ARG A 121 8.38 -11.61 11.37
N ARG A 122 7.24 -10.98 11.70
CA ARG A 122 6.31 -11.50 12.72
C ARG A 122 5.64 -12.81 12.28
N ALA A 123 5.35 -12.98 10.99
CA ALA A 123 4.79 -14.21 10.45
C ALA A 123 5.79 -15.38 10.53
N GLN A 124 7.05 -15.15 10.16
CA GLN A 124 8.12 -16.16 10.23
C GLN A 124 8.33 -16.67 11.66
N ARG A 125 8.29 -15.79 12.67
CA ARG A 125 8.42 -16.19 14.08
C ARG A 125 7.30 -17.11 14.55
N LYS A 126 6.09 -16.97 14.02
CA LYS A 126 4.96 -17.86 14.36
C LYS A 126 5.17 -19.29 13.83
N HIS A 127 5.73 -19.43 12.63
CA HIS A 127 6.04 -20.75 12.08
C HIS A 127 7.24 -21.41 12.79
N ALA A 128 8.23 -20.64 13.23
CA ALA A 128 9.32 -21.14 14.05
C ALA A 128 8.83 -21.65 15.42
N GLY A 129 7.94 -20.92 16.10
CA GLY A 129 7.36 -21.36 17.38
C GLY A 129 6.53 -22.64 17.26
N LEU A 130 5.78 -22.81 16.17
CA LEU A 130 5.00 -24.04 15.90
C LEU A 130 5.88 -25.25 15.60
N ARG A 131 7.09 -25.05 15.08
CA ARG A 131 8.08 -26.13 14.85
C ARG A 131 8.69 -26.67 16.14
N VAL A 132 8.69 -25.89 17.22
CA VAL A 132 9.23 -26.31 18.54
C VAL A 132 8.20 -27.09 19.37
N LEU A 133 6.91 -26.93 19.07
CA LEU A 133 5.80 -27.63 19.73
C LEU A 133 5.45 -28.98 19.08
N ARG A 134 6.18 -29.38 18.04
CA ARG A 134 6.00 -30.63 17.29
C ARG A 134 7.21 -31.52 17.50
#